data_AF-A0A3A0D7U9-F1
#
_entry.id   AF-A0A3A0D7U9-F1
#
_cell.length_a   1.000
_cell.length_b   1.000
_cell.length_c   1.000
_cell.angle_alpha   90.00
_cell.angle_beta   90.00
_cell.angle_gamma   90.00
#
_symmetry.space_group_name_H-M   'P 1'
#
loop_
_entity.id
_entity.type
_entity.pdbx_description
1 polymer ?
#
loop_
_entity_poly.entity_id
_entity_poly.type
_entity_poly.pdbx_seq_one_letter_code
_entity_poly.pdbx_strand_id
1 'polypeptide(L)'
;MAAWARDLRKNYHAAFFNPQTGWLAGWRCAENKLHDYAFLFVNGAAVSCGLLDYDEARDIITRLWQETKRVGMPDPLLGLPGNLWHIPDADLADIMQGYPLGYYQNGGRTHAQTRHFVNALYWVGMKDEADELLSRLCEGLARGLVFGGNKSGVDWRFWDDRPCGYEGLLTDQFGVLATALERFGEF
;
A
#
# COMPACT_ATOMS: atom_id res chain seq x y z
N MET A 1 16.54 4.63 -22.45
CA MET A 1 15.96 4.84 -21.10
C MET A 1 15.00 6.02 -21.04
N ALA A 2 15.36 7.23 -21.49
CA ALA A 2 14.46 8.40 -21.41
C ALA A 2 13.15 8.29 -22.22
N ALA A 3 13.13 7.56 -23.34
CA ALA A 3 11.90 7.35 -24.13
C ALA A 3 10.87 6.51 -23.35
N TRP A 4 11.28 5.35 -22.82
CA TRP A 4 10.40 4.47 -22.06
C TRP A 4 9.80 5.12 -20.82
N ALA A 5 10.58 5.93 -20.09
CA ALA A 5 10.07 6.66 -18.93
C ALA A 5 8.96 7.66 -19.33
N ARG A 6 9.16 8.39 -20.45
CA ARG A 6 8.13 9.29 -20.98
C ARG A 6 6.88 8.55 -21.45
N ASP A 7 7.07 7.44 -22.17
CA ASP A 7 5.96 6.64 -22.67
C ASP A 7 5.16 6.00 -21.53
N LEU A 8 5.85 5.52 -20.48
CA LEU A 8 5.19 5.01 -19.28
C LEU A 8 4.36 6.12 -18.62
N ARG A 9 4.96 7.26 -18.29
CA ARG A 9 4.26 8.40 -17.66
C ARG A 9 3.05 8.85 -18.49
N LYS A 10 3.22 8.98 -19.81
CA LYS A 10 2.15 9.42 -20.72
C LYS A 10 0.93 8.49 -20.71
N ASN A 11 1.15 7.18 -20.59
CA ASN A 11 0.07 6.20 -20.74
C ASN A 11 -0.45 5.64 -19.42
N TYR A 12 0.26 5.83 -18.31
CA TYR A 12 -0.06 5.17 -17.04
C TYR A 12 -1.46 5.52 -16.51
N HIS A 13 -1.79 6.81 -16.46
CA HIS A 13 -3.10 7.26 -15.99
C HIS A 13 -4.23 6.69 -16.86
N ALA A 14 -4.15 6.87 -18.18
CA ALA A 14 -5.17 6.36 -19.10
C ALA A 14 -5.33 4.83 -19.03
N ALA A 15 -4.25 4.11 -18.74
CA ALA A 15 -4.28 2.65 -18.63
C ALA A 15 -4.94 2.15 -17.34
N PHE A 16 -4.78 2.85 -16.21
CA PHE A 16 -5.15 2.31 -14.89
C PHE A 16 -6.18 3.12 -14.11
N PHE A 17 -6.43 4.38 -14.46
CA PHE A 17 -7.40 5.21 -13.76
C PHE A 17 -8.83 4.67 -13.95
N ASN A 18 -9.53 4.49 -12.84
CA ASN A 18 -10.92 4.09 -12.80
C ASN A 18 -11.79 5.32 -12.45
N PRO A 19 -12.52 5.91 -13.41
CA PRO A 19 -13.29 7.13 -13.15
C PRO A 19 -14.48 6.91 -12.21
N GLN A 20 -14.91 5.67 -12.00
CA GLN A 20 -15.99 5.33 -11.07
C GLN A 20 -15.55 5.44 -9.60
N THR A 21 -14.29 5.10 -9.31
CA THR A 21 -13.73 5.13 -7.95
C THR A 21 -12.88 6.37 -7.71
N GLY A 22 -12.27 6.91 -8.76
CA GLY A 22 -11.42 8.10 -8.70
C GLY A 22 -9.98 7.79 -8.29
N TRP A 23 -9.49 6.56 -8.49
CA TRP A 23 -8.10 6.16 -8.26
C TRP A 23 -7.63 5.12 -9.28
N LEU A 24 -6.35 4.73 -9.18
CA LEU A 24 -5.76 3.73 -10.06
C LEU A 24 -6.10 2.31 -9.60
N ALA A 25 -6.50 1.48 -10.54
CA ALA A 25 -6.65 0.04 -10.37
C ALA A 25 -5.29 -0.65 -10.17
N GLY A 26 -5.31 -1.89 -9.67
CA GLY A 26 -4.10 -2.70 -9.49
C GLY A 26 -3.54 -3.22 -10.81
N TRP A 27 -4.41 -3.72 -11.69
CA TRP A 27 -4.02 -4.19 -13.02
C TRP A 27 -5.18 -4.13 -14.02
N ARG A 28 -4.83 -4.40 -15.28
CA ARG A 28 -5.75 -4.59 -16.39
C ARG A 28 -5.49 -5.97 -17.01
N CYS A 29 -6.51 -6.83 -17.10
CA CYS A 29 -6.35 -8.18 -17.62
C CYS A 29 -6.35 -8.24 -19.16
N ALA A 30 -6.17 -9.44 -19.72
CA ALA A 30 -6.18 -9.68 -21.16
C ALA A 30 -7.51 -9.33 -21.83
N GLU A 31 -8.61 -9.43 -21.10
CA GLU A 31 -9.96 -9.04 -21.53
C GLU A 31 -10.23 -7.54 -21.35
N ASN A 32 -9.20 -6.74 -21.09
CA ASN A 32 -9.27 -5.29 -20.93
C ASN A 32 -10.12 -4.82 -19.73
N LYS A 33 -10.33 -5.68 -18.72
CA LYS A 33 -11.02 -5.33 -17.47
C LYS A 33 -10.04 -4.71 -16.47
N LEU A 34 -10.46 -3.64 -15.80
CA LEU A 34 -9.74 -3.07 -14.65
C LEU A 34 -10.08 -3.83 -13.38
N HIS A 35 -9.06 -4.20 -12.62
CA HIS A 35 -9.17 -4.87 -11.33
C HIS A 35 -8.78 -3.88 -10.24
N ASP A 36 -9.79 -3.29 -9.63
CA ASP A 36 -9.68 -2.18 -8.70
C ASP A 36 -10.26 -2.57 -7.34
N TYR A 37 -9.38 -2.68 -6.36
CA TYR A 37 -9.70 -3.05 -4.99
C TYR A 37 -9.19 -2.01 -3.97
N ALA A 38 -9.02 -0.76 -4.41
CA ALA A 38 -8.48 0.34 -3.59
C ALA A 38 -7.08 0.02 -3.04
N PHE A 39 -6.13 -0.21 -3.95
CA PHE A 39 -4.75 -0.58 -3.63
C PHE A 39 -3.92 0.60 -3.11
N LEU A 40 -3.53 0.57 -1.84
CA LEU A 40 -2.74 1.65 -1.23
C LEU A 40 -1.35 1.74 -1.83
N PHE A 41 -0.61 0.62 -1.89
CA PHE A 41 0.78 0.63 -2.34
C PHE A 41 0.91 0.89 -3.84
N VAL A 42 -0.04 0.42 -4.67
CA VAL A 42 -0.03 0.66 -6.13
C VAL A 42 -0.16 2.14 -6.43
N ASN A 43 -1.16 2.79 -5.82
CA ASN A 43 -1.37 4.23 -5.98
C ASN A 43 -0.21 5.02 -5.38
N GLY A 44 0.27 4.62 -4.19
CA GLY A 44 1.40 5.24 -3.53
C GLY A 44 2.70 5.18 -4.35
N ALA A 45 2.98 4.02 -4.97
CA ALA A 45 4.13 3.83 -5.85
C ALA A 45 4.00 4.67 -7.13
N ALA A 46 2.81 4.74 -7.73
CA ALA A 46 2.59 5.56 -8.92
C ALA A 46 2.89 7.05 -8.67
N VAL A 47 2.42 7.58 -7.53
CA VAL A 47 2.73 8.95 -7.11
C VAL A 47 4.23 9.12 -6.82
N SER A 48 4.81 8.22 -6.03
CA SER A 48 6.23 8.30 -5.63
C SER A 48 7.20 8.21 -6.83
N CYS A 49 6.80 7.52 -7.90
CA CYS A 49 7.59 7.41 -9.13
C CYS A 49 7.34 8.57 -10.12
N GLY A 50 6.49 9.54 -9.80
CA GLY A 50 6.20 10.70 -10.67
C GLY A 50 5.39 10.34 -11.92
N LEU A 51 4.57 9.28 -11.85
CA LEU A 51 3.75 8.82 -12.98
C LEU A 51 2.49 9.66 -13.19
N LEU A 52 2.15 10.53 -12.23
CA LEU A 52 0.99 11.40 -12.25
C LEU A 52 1.41 12.87 -12.11
N ASP A 53 0.55 13.77 -12.57
CA ASP A 53 0.67 15.20 -12.24
C ASP A 53 0.18 15.47 -10.81
N TYR A 54 0.58 16.61 -10.23
CA TYR A 54 0.36 16.88 -8.80
C TYR A 54 -1.11 16.90 -8.40
N ASP A 55 -1.95 17.60 -9.16
CA ASP A 55 -3.36 17.75 -8.83
C ASP A 55 -4.11 16.40 -8.92
N GLU A 56 -3.77 15.57 -9.91
CA GLU A 56 -4.33 14.22 -10.05
C GLU A 56 -3.92 13.31 -8.89
N ALA A 57 -2.62 13.29 -8.58
CA ALA A 57 -2.10 12.54 -7.44
C ALA A 57 -2.74 13.00 -6.12
N ARG A 58 -2.92 14.31 -5.91
CA ARG A 58 -3.58 14.86 -4.73
C ARG A 58 -5.00 14.35 -4.61
N ASP A 59 -5.80 14.40 -5.67
CA ASP A 59 -7.19 13.94 -5.64
C ASP A 59 -7.26 12.43 -5.33
N ILE A 60 -6.46 11.63 -6.04
CA ILE A 60 -6.40 10.17 -5.87
C ILE A 60 -6.04 9.77 -4.43
N ILE A 61 -4.96 10.34 -3.89
CA ILE A 61 -4.50 10.02 -2.54
C ILE A 61 -5.49 10.51 -1.48
N THR A 62 -6.14 11.65 -1.69
CA THR A 62 -7.20 12.15 -0.79
C THR A 62 -8.37 11.20 -0.73
N ARG A 63 -8.83 10.69 -1.88
CA ARG A 63 -9.94 9.73 -1.95
C ARG A 63 -9.59 8.41 -1.28
N LEU A 64 -8.38 7.89 -1.52
CA LEU A 64 -7.92 6.67 -0.85
C LEU A 64 -7.79 6.87 0.66
N TRP A 65 -7.33 8.03 1.11
CA TRP A 65 -7.30 8.37 2.54
C TRP A 65 -8.70 8.47 3.15
N GLN A 66 -9.67 9.02 2.43
CA GLN A 66 -11.06 8.99 2.88
C GLN A 66 -11.60 7.56 2.94
N GLU A 67 -11.18 6.72 2.00
CA GLU A 67 -11.56 5.32 1.94
C GLU A 67 -11.01 4.52 3.12
N THR A 68 -9.76 4.75 3.55
CA THR A 68 -9.20 4.10 4.76
C THR A 68 -10.07 4.40 5.99
N LYS A 69 -10.55 5.64 6.12
CA LYS A 69 -11.48 6.04 7.20
C LYS A 69 -12.84 5.37 7.06
N ARG A 70 -13.39 5.33 5.84
CA ARG A 70 -14.70 4.75 5.55
C ARG A 70 -14.77 3.26 5.86
N VAL A 71 -13.71 2.50 5.51
CA VAL A 71 -13.65 1.05 5.75
C VAL A 71 -13.19 0.70 7.17
N GLY A 72 -12.84 1.68 8.00
CA GLY A 72 -12.34 1.44 9.35
C GLY A 72 -10.99 0.74 9.37
N MET A 73 -10.04 1.21 8.54
CA MET A 73 -8.68 0.66 8.49
C MET A 73 -8.09 0.57 9.90
N PRO A 74 -7.53 -0.60 10.30
CA PRO A 74 -6.93 -0.76 11.62
C PRO A 74 -5.71 0.13 11.85
N ASP A 75 -5.26 0.18 13.11
CA ASP A 75 -4.05 0.88 13.53
C ASP A 75 -2.82 0.48 12.67
N PRO A 76 -2.06 1.45 12.14
CA PRO A 76 -0.86 1.21 11.33
C PRO A 76 0.32 0.56 12.07
N LEU A 77 0.29 0.41 13.39
CA LEU A 77 1.37 -0.18 14.19
C LEU A 77 1.96 -1.45 13.55
N LEU A 78 1.09 -2.31 13.02
CA LEU A 78 1.48 -3.58 12.40
C LEU A 78 1.50 -3.56 10.85
N GLY A 79 1.47 -2.37 10.25
CA GLY A 79 1.50 -2.14 8.81
C GLY A 79 0.17 -1.68 8.24
N LEU A 80 0.19 -1.33 6.94
CA LEU A 80 -1.00 -0.97 6.18
C LEU A 80 -1.48 -2.14 5.32
N PRO A 81 -2.80 -2.23 5.04
CA PRO A 81 -3.33 -3.21 4.11
C PRO A 81 -2.86 -2.92 2.67
N GLY A 82 -2.59 -3.97 1.89
CA GLY A 82 -2.27 -3.80 0.47
C GLY A 82 -3.41 -3.18 -0.34
N ASN A 83 -4.64 -3.53 0.00
CA ASN A 83 -5.90 -3.13 -0.62
C ASN A 83 -6.98 -3.00 0.46
N LEU A 84 -7.95 -2.10 0.25
CA LEU A 84 -9.03 -1.85 1.21
C LEU A 84 -10.29 -2.67 0.93
N TRP A 85 -10.45 -3.18 -0.29
CA TRP A 85 -11.62 -3.98 -0.69
C TRP A 85 -11.26 -5.43 -0.91
N HIS A 86 -12.18 -6.34 -0.60
CA HIS A 86 -11.97 -7.77 -0.79
C HIS A 86 -11.72 -8.10 -2.27
N ILE A 87 -10.60 -8.78 -2.53
CA ILE A 87 -10.29 -9.35 -3.84
C ILE A 87 -11.02 -10.70 -3.93
N PRO A 88 -11.84 -10.93 -4.98
CA PRO A 88 -12.53 -12.20 -5.15
C PRO A 88 -11.56 -13.32 -5.54
N ASP A 89 -11.90 -14.57 -5.21
CA ASP A 89 -11.06 -15.74 -5.48
C ASP A 89 -10.60 -15.86 -6.95
N ALA A 90 -11.46 -15.46 -7.90
CA ALA A 90 -11.12 -15.47 -9.34
C ALA A 90 -9.93 -14.57 -9.71
N ASP A 91 -9.60 -13.59 -8.86
CA ASP A 91 -8.49 -12.65 -9.01
C ASP A 91 -7.36 -12.92 -8.01
N LEU A 92 -7.43 -14.04 -7.27
CA LEU A 92 -6.43 -14.47 -6.29
C LEU A 92 -5.69 -15.71 -6.77
N ALA A 93 -4.42 -15.82 -6.36
CA ALA A 93 -3.68 -17.07 -6.46
C ALA A 93 -4.36 -18.16 -5.61
N ASP A 94 -4.34 -19.41 -6.08
CA ASP A 94 -5.03 -20.55 -5.46
C ASP A 94 -4.74 -20.70 -3.96
N ILE A 95 -3.50 -20.43 -3.54
CA ILE A 95 -3.08 -20.51 -2.13
C ILE A 95 -3.74 -19.48 -1.20
N MET A 96 -4.39 -18.45 -1.76
CA MET A 96 -5.08 -17.40 -1.02
C MET A 96 -6.60 -17.49 -1.14
N GLN A 97 -7.13 -18.35 -2.00
CA GLN A 97 -8.58 -18.46 -2.22
C GLN A 97 -9.29 -18.99 -0.96
N GLY A 98 -10.53 -18.54 -0.77
CA GLY A 98 -11.37 -18.93 0.37
C GLY A 98 -11.03 -18.25 1.71
N TYR A 99 -9.98 -17.41 1.74
CA TYR A 99 -9.67 -16.59 2.91
C TYR A 99 -10.37 -15.22 2.86
N PRO A 100 -10.76 -14.64 4.00
CA PRO A 100 -11.44 -13.36 4.05
C PRO A 100 -10.49 -12.19 3.75
N LEU A 101 -11.07 -11.00 3.52
CA LEU A 101 -10.32 -9.74 3.56
C LEU A 101 -9.52 -9.64 4.87
N GLY A 102 -8.29 -9.16 4.75
CA GLY A 102 -7.30 -9.12 5.83
C GLY A 102 -6.31 -10.27 5.79
N TYR A 103 -6.50 -11.29 4.95
CA TYR A 103 -5.53 -12.37 4.81
C TYR A 103 -4.45 -12.04 3.78
N TYR A 104 -3.19 -12.01 4.22
CA TYR A 104 -2.02 -11.90 3.36
C TYR A 104 -2.17 -10.79 2.30
N GLN A 105 -1.88 -11.04 1.02
CA GLN A 105 -2.02 -10.03 -0.04
C GLN A 105 -3.48 -9.63 -0.36
N ASN A 106 -4.50 -10.25 0.26
CA ASN A 106 -5.91 -9.82 0.18
C ASN A 106 -6.24 -8.94 1.38
N GLY A 107 -5.68 -7.73 1.38
CA GLY A 107 -5.92 -6.70 2.39
C GLY A 107 -5.26 -6.95 3.73
N GLY A 108 -4.40 -7.96 3.88
CA GLY A 108 -3.57 -8.11 5.08
C GLY A 108 -2.61 -6.94 5.27
N ARG A 109 -2.36 -6.59 6.52
CA ARG A 109 -1.48 -5.50 6.93
C ARG A 109 -0.03 -5.95 6.92
N THR A 110 0.85 -5.16 6.31
CA THR A 110 2.30 -5.40 6.31
C THR A 110 3.09 -4.10 6.23
N HIS A 111 4.29 -4.09 6.79
CA HIS A 111 5.24 -2.98 6.62
C HIS A 111 5.87 -2.94 5.23
N ALA A 112 5.98 -4.09 4.54
CA ALA A 112 6.77 -4.26 3.33
C ALA A 112 6.47 -3.28 2.19
N GLN A 113 5.19 -2.90 2.05
CA GLN A 113 4.72 -2.01 0.98
C GLN A 113 4.22 -0.65 1.50
N THR A 114 4.22 -0.46 2.82
CA THR A 114 3.58 0.69 3.45
C THR A 114 4.27 2.01 3.10
N ARG A 115 5.60 2.00 2.94
CA ARG A 115 6.37 3.20 2.60
C ARG A 115 5.82 3.95 1.37
N HIS A 116 5.26 3.21 0.40
CA HIS A 116 4.79 3.79 -0.85
C HIS A 116 3.60 4.72 -0.64
N PHE A 117 2.66 4.33 0.23
CA PHE A 117 1.50 5.18 0.53
C PHE A 117 1.87 6.35 1.45
N VAL A 118 2.76 6.13 2.42
CA VAL A 118 3.29 7.20 3.29
C VAL A 118 4.03 8.25 2.47
N ASN A 119 4.92 7.84 1.56
CA ASN A 119 5.63 8.75 0.67
C ASN A 119 4.69 9.54 -0.23
N ALA A 120 3.63 8.90 -0.74
CA ALA A 120 2.64 9.59 -1.55
C ALA A 120 1.87 10.65 -0.76
N LEU A 121 1.51 10.38 0.50
CA LEU A 121 0.89 11.38 1.39
C LEU A 121 1.80 12.59 1.56
N TYR A 122 3.09 12.39 1.86
CA TYR A 122 4.05 13.50 1.92
C TYR A 122 4.14 14.26 0.60
N TRP A 123 4.23 13.54 -0.52
CA TRP A 123 4.39 14.12 -1.85
C TRP A 123 3.21 15.02 -2.22
N VAL A 124 1.97 14.63 -1.88
CA VAL A 124 0.76 15.44 -2.12
C VAL A 124 0.47 16.47 -1.00
N GLY A 125 1.40 16.67 -0.06
CA GLY A 125 1.28 17.66 1.00
C GLY A 125 0.37 17.29 2.17
N MET A 126 -0.04 16.02 2.30
CA MET A 126 -0.77 15.47 3.47
C MET A 126 0.21 15.10 4.59
N LYS A 127 0.95 16.10 5.07
CA LYS A 127 2.08 15.90 5.99
C LYS A 127 1.64 15.36 7.35
N ASP A 128 0.56 15.89 7.90
CA ASP A 128 0.08 15.50 9.23
C ASP A 128 -0.39 14.04 9.24
N GLU A 129 -1.13 13.63 8.21
CA GLU A 129 -1.54 12.23 8.02
C GLU A 129 -0.35 11.30 7.82
N ALA A 130 0.64 11.73 7.03
CA ALA A 130 1.84 10.96 6.77
C ALA A 130 2.67 10.78 8.06
N ASP A 131 2.83 11.84 8.85
CA ASP A 131 3.55 11.81 10.13
C ASP A 131 2.87 10.90 11.16
N GLU A 132 1.53 10.91 11.21
CA GLU A 132 0.76 10.01 12.06
C GLU A 132 1.03 8.54 11.70
N LEU A 133 0.88 8.18 10.42
CA LEU A 133 1.14 6.82 9.95
C LEU A 133 2.60 6.41 10.21
N LEU A 134 3.56 7.26 9.83
CA LEU A 134 4.98 6.96 9.93
C LEU A 134 5.40 6.75 11.39
N SER A 135 4.90 7.57 12.30
CA SER A 135 5.19 7.44 13.73
C SER A 135 4.70 6.10 14.30
N ARG A 136 3.47 5.69 13.95
CA ARG A 136 2.90 4.39 14.36
C ARG A 136 3.72 3.22 13.79
N LEU A 137 4.14 3.30 12.53
CA LEU A 137 4.97 2.27 11.91
C LEU A 137 6.35 2.18 12.59
N CYS A 138 7.00 3.32 12.84
CA CYS A 138 8.27 3.36 13.56
C CYS A 138 8.16 2.73 14.96
N GLU A 139 7.04 2.94 15.67
CA GLU A 139 6.79 2.27 16.95
C GLU A 139 6.74 0.74 16.80
N GLY A 140 6.07 0.23 15.76
CA GLY A 140 5.99 -1.21 15.49
C GLY A 140 7.37 -1.84 15.26
N LEU A 141 8.22 -1.15 14.51
CA LEU A 141 9.61 -1.54 14.28
C LEU A 141 10.45 -1.47 15.56
N ALA A 142 10.37 -0.37 16.30
CA ALA A 142 11.13 -0.16 17.54
C ALA A 142 10.80 -1.20 18.62
N ARG A 143 9.56 -1.69 18.64
CA ARG A 143 9.09 -2.75 19.55
C ARG A 143 9.34 -4.17 19.02
N GLY A 144 9.88 -4.31 17.81
CA GLY A 144 10.15 -5.61 17.18
C GLY A 144 8.89 -6.45 16.92
N LEU A 145 7.74 -5.81 16.67
CA LEU A 145 6.44 -6.51 16.54
C LEU A 145 6.14 -7.02 15.13
N VAL A 146 6.91 -6.56 14.15
CA VAL A 146 6.56 -6.65 12.73
C VAL A 146 7.39 -7.68 11.98
N PHE A 147 8.41 -8.25 12.63
CA PHE A 147 9.24 -9.33 12.11
C PHE A 147 9.42 -10.40 13.20
N GLY A 148 9.65 -11.65 12.79
CA GLY A 148 9.78 -12.79 13.68
C GLY A 148 10.55 -13.95 13.05
N GLY A 149 10.52 -15.11 13.72
CA GLY A 149 11.15 -16.32 13.19
C GLY A 149 10.50 -16.80 11.90
N ASN A 150 11.28 -17.50 11.07
CA ASN A 150 10.78 -18.09 9.82
C ASN A 150 9.55 -18.97 10.08
N LYS A 151 8.55 -18.91 9.21
CA LYS A 151 7.27 -19.64 9.32
C LYS A 151 6.30 -19.14 10.39
N SER A 152 6.57 -17.99 11.00
CA SER A 152 5.66 -17.41 12.00
C SER A 152 4.48 -16.62 11.40
N GLY A 153 4.59 -16.16 10.15
CA GLY A 153 3.62 -15.24 9.55
C GLY A 153 3.57 -13.86 10.22
N VAL A 154 4.57 -13.54 11.06
CA VAL A 154 4.65 -12.27 11.78
C VAL A 154 4.85 -11.07 10.84
N ASP A 155 5.13 -11.29 9.57
CA ASP A 155 5.27 -10.25 8.56
C ASP A 155 3.94 -9.72 7.97
N TRP A 156 2.84 -10.47 8.15
CA TRP A 156 1.49 -10.06 7.76
C TRP A 156 0.49 -10.20 8.90
N ARG A 157 -0.51 -9.32 8.93
CA ARG A 157 -1.57 -9.34 9.94
C ARG A 157 -2.95 -9.29 9.31
N PHE A 158 -3.83 -10.13 9.83
CA PHE A 158 -5.27 -9.86 9.76
C PHE A 158 -5.60 -8.49 10.35
N TRP A 159 -6.79 -7.98 10.03
CA TRP A 159 -7.25 -6.70 10.59
C TRP A 159 -7.48 -6.76 12.10
N ASP A 160 -7.55 -7.96 12.68
CA ASP A 160 -7.67 -8.23 14.12
C ASP A 160 -6.34 -8.56 14.81
N ASP A 161 -5.21 -8.15 14.22
CA ASP A 161 -3.84 -8.33 14.73
C ASP A 161 -3.31 -9.78 14.77
N ARG A 162 -4.06 -10.79 14.33
CA ARG A 162 -3.50 -12.15 14.24
C ARG A 162 -2.48 -12.26 13.10
N PRO A 163 -1.33 -12.92 13.31
CA PRO A 163 -0.40 -13.24 12.22
C PRO A 163 -1.06 -14.02 11.09
N CYS A 164 -0.65 -13.75 9.85
CA CYS A 164 -1.08 -14.49 8.67
C CYS A 164 0.08 -14.63 7.66
N GLY A 165 -0.09 -15.42 6.60
CA GLY A 165 1.01 -15.74 5.70
C GLY A 165 2.02 -16.74 6.28
N TYR A 166 3.23 -16.78 5.72
CA TYR A 166 4.17 -17.88 5.96
C TYR A 166 5.62 -17.47 6.23
N GLU A 167 6.02 -16.21 6.07
CA GLU A 167 7.46 -15.88 6.13
C GLU A 167 7.91 -15.62 7.56
N GLY A 168 7.34 -14.64 8.24
CA GLY A 168 7.78 -14.15 9.53
C GLY A 168 8.81 -13.03 9.46
N LEU A 169 9.78 -13.12 8.55
CA LEU A 169 10.75 -12.06 8.25
C LEU A 169 10.75 -11.78 6.75
N LEU A 170 10.31 -10.59 6.37
CA LEU A 170 10.34 -10.10 5.00
C LEU A 170 11.19 -8.81 5.02
N THR A 171 12.35 -8.83 4.37
CA THR A 171 13.34 -7.73 4.48
C THR A 171 12.79 -6.36 4.07
N ASP A 172 11.81 -6.36 3.18
CA ASP A 172 11.21 -5.18 2.61
C ASP A 172 10.41 -4.40 3.67
N GLN A 173 10.06 -5.03 4.80
CA GLN A 173 9.44 -4.37 5.95
C GLN A 173 10.29 -3.22 6.51
N PHE A 174 11.61 -3.33 6.39
CA PHE A 174 12.52 -2.25 6.79
C PHE A 174 12.54 -1.09 5.79
N GLY A 175 11.84 -1.20 4.65
CA GLY A 175 11.75 -0.15 3.64
C GLY A 175 11.10 1.14 4.16
N VAL A 176 10.27 1.08 5.20
CA VAL A 176 9.73 2.25 5.91
C VAL A 176 10.83 3.10 6.55
N LEU A 177 11.97 2.50 6.93
CA LEU A 177 13.08 3.25 7.53
C LEU A 177 13.68 4.28 6.56
N ALA A 178 13.61 4.06 5.25
CA ALA A 178 14.05 5.07 4.28
C ALA A 178 13.22 6.36 4.42
N THR A 179 11.89 6.24 4.47
CA THR A 179 10.99 7.36 4.72
C THR A 179 11.23 8.00 6.09
N ALA A 180 11.46 7.19 7.13
CA ALA A 180 11.75 7.70 8.47
C ALA A 180 13.06 8.50 8.52
N LEU A 181 14.12 8.04 7.86
CA LEU A 181 15.39 8.74 7.77
C LEU A 181 15.26 10.04 6.99
N GLU A 182 14.52 10.05 5.88
CA GLU A 182 14.25 11.29 5.13
C GLU A 182 13.45 12.31 5.92
N ARG A 183 12.48 11.85 6.74
CA ARG A 183 11.58 12.72 7.50
C ARG A 183 12.16 13.22 8.82
N PHE A 184 12.81 12.34 9.58
CA PHE A 184 13.23 12.57 10.96
C PHE A 184 14.75 12.51 11.17
N GLY A 185 15.52 12.13 10.14
CA GLY A 185 16.97 12.07 10.24
C GLY A 185 17.57 13.47 10.42
N GLU A 186 18.50 13.59 11.36
CA GLU A 186 19.40 14.73 11.47
C GLU A 186 20.73 14.33 10.80
N PHE A 187 21.15 15.07 9.77
CA PHE A 187 22.39 14.85 9.03
C PHE A 187 23.28 16.09 9.08
#